data_AF-A0A1H6P2C3-F1
#
_entry.id   AF-A0A1H6P2C3-F1
#
_cell.length_a   1.000
_cell.length_b   1.000
_cell.length_c   1.000
_cell.angle_alpha   90.00
_cell.angle_beta   90.00
_cell.angle_gamma   90.00
#
_symmetry.space_group_name_H-M   'P 1'
#
loop_
_entity.id
_entity.type
_entity.pdbx_description
1 polymer ?
#
loop_
_entity_poly.entity_id
_entity_poly.type
_entity_poly.pdbx_seq_one_letter_code
_entity_poly.pdbx_strand_id
1 'polypeptide(L)' 'MSRETLIPDRLESALTTISGLSKIVIDNEGFKGSDGMPQLDSIDVDAVMRAILLISAQAHDDFCEIMNSKEACR' A
#
# COMPACT_ATOMS: atom_id res chain seq x y z
N MET A 1 13.70 -16.72 13.67
CA MET A 1 13.18 -15.35 13.86
C MET A 1 11.82 -15.47 14.52
N SER A 2 11.61 -14.79 15.65
CA SER A 2 10.34 -14.86 16.39
C SER A 2 9.23 -14.18 15.60
N ARG A 3 8.04 -14.75 15.65
CA ARG A 3 6.85 -14.30 14.91
C ARG A 3 6.44 -12.85 15.22
N GLU A 4 6.87 -12.32 16.37
CA GLU A 4 6.57 -10.99 16.88
C GLU A 4 7.27 -9.84 16.10
N THR A 5 8.42 -10.08 15.48
CA THR A 5 9.10 -9.04 14.67
C THR A 5 8.56 -8.95 13.25
N LEU A 6 7.86 -9.99 12.76
CA LEU A 6 7.43 -10.09 11.37
C LEU A 6 6.23 -9.20 11.00
N ILE A 7 5.35 -8.89 11.95
CA ILE A 7 4.11 -8.13 11.67
C ILE A 7 4.39 -6.62 11.56
N PRO A 8 5.16 -5.98 12.46
CA PRO A 8 5.54 -4.58 12.30
C PRO A 8 6.30 -4.31 10.99
N ASP A 9 7.27 -5.17 10.65
CA ASP A 9 8.05 -5.05 9.41
C ASP A 9 7.15 -5.21 8.16
N ARG A 10 6.18 -6.13 8.21
CA ARG A 10 5.21 -6.35 7.13
C ARG A 10 4.28 -5.16 6.98
N LEU A 11 3.81 -4.57 8.07
CA LEU A 11 3.00 -3.35 8.07
C LEU A 11 3.78 -2.18 7.46
N GLU A 12 5.03 -1.95 7.88
CA GLU A 12 5.88 -0.89 7.33
C GLU A 12 6.12 -1.08 5.83
N SER A 13 6.41 -2.31 5.40
CA SER A 13 6.54 -2.63 3.98
C SER A 13 5.24 -2.37 3.22
N ALA A 14 4.09 -2.77 3.75
CA ALA A 14 2.79 -2.56 3.12
C ALA A 14 2.47 -1.07 2.95
N LEU A 15 2.68 -0.25 3.99
CA LEU A 15 2.49 1.19 3.95
C LEU A 15 3.42 1.88 2.94
N THR A 16 4.69 1.44 2.89
CA THR A 16 5.66 1.94 1.91
C THR A 16 5.22 1.63 0.48
N THR A 17 4.74 0.40 0.23
CA THR A 17 4.23 0.01 -1.08
C THR A 17 2.97 0.80 -1.46
N ILE A 18 2.02 0.97 -0.54
CA ILE A 18 0.81 1.79 -0.78
C ILE A 18 1.20 3.22 -1.16
N SER A 19 2.14 3.83 -0.45
CA SER A 19 2.63 5.18 -0.74
C SER A 19 3.25 5.28 -2.14
N GLY A 20 4.10 4.33 -2.51
CA GLY A 20 4.72 4.27 -3.84
C GLY A 20 3.70 4.10 -4.97
N LEU A 21 2.74 3.19 -4.82
CA LEU A 21 1.69 2.95 -5.82
C LEU A 21 0.74 4.15 -5.94
N SER A 22 0.39 4.79 -4.82
CA SER A 22 -0.46 5.99 -4.82
C SER A 22 0.22 7.14 -5.57
N LYS A 23 1.53 7.30 -5.40
CA LYS A 23 2.30 8.29 -6.16
C LYS A 23 2.27 8.02 -7.65
N ILE A 24 2.39 6.75 -8.09
CA ILE A 24 2.29 6.38 -9.51
C ILE A 24 0.94 6.80 -10.09
N VAL A 25 -0.17 6.57 -9.37
CA VAL A 25 -1.51 6.98 -9.83
C VAL A 25 -1.62 8.50 -9.92
N ILE A 26 -1.20 9.23 -8.87
CA ILE A 26 -1.25 10.70 -8.81
C ILE A 26 -0.41 11.32 -9.93
N ASP A 27 0.82 10.84 -10.11
CA ASP A 27 1.72 11.33 -11.16
C ASP A 27 1.09 11.04 -12.53
N ASN A 28 0.56 9.83 -12.76
CA ASN A 28 -0.09 9.48 -14.02
C ASN A 28 -1.29 10.39 -14.36
N GLU A 29 -2.13 10.71 -13.37
CA GLU A 29 -3.25 11.65 -13.57
C GLU A 29 -2.77 13.09 -13.77
N GLY A 30 -1.75 13.52 -13.03
CA GLY A 30 -1.16 14.85 -13.13
C GLY A 30 -0.47 15.14 -14.46
N PHE A 31 -0.02 14.08 -15.17
CA PHE A 31 0.62 14.21 -16.48
C PHE A 31 -0.34 14.06 -17.67
N LYS A 32 -1.64 13.75 -17.50
CA LYS A 32 -2.60 13.65 -18.63
C LYS A 32 -2.57 14.94 -19.49
N GLY A 33 -1.97 14.86 -20.68
CA GLY A 33 -1.77 16.01 -21.59
C GLY A 33 -0.34 16.55 -21.73
N SER A 34 0.64 15.98 -21.01
CA SER A 34 2.07 16.27 -21.16
C SER A 34 2.66 15.43 -22.31
N ASP A 35 3.03 16.09 -23.42
CA ASP A 35 3.69 15.43 -24.56
C ASP A 35 4.96 14.68 -24.14
N GLY A 36 4.99 13.36 -24.36
CA GLY A 36 6.23 12.57 -24.40
C GLY A 36 6.54 11.66 -23.21
N MET A 37 5.72 11.61 -22.15
CA MET A 37 5.91 10.65 -21.05
C MET A 37 5.02 9.43 -21.20
N PRO A 38 5.53 8.20 -20.98
CA PRO A 38 4.69 7.00 -20.93
C PRO A 38 3.64 7.13 -19.82
N GLN A 39 2.37 6.98 -20.19
CA GLN A 39 1.25 7.00 -19.24
C GLN A 39 0.66 5.61 -19.11
N LEU A 40 0.22 5.28 -17.89
CA LEU A 40 -0.62 4.13 -17.65
C LEU A 40 -1.96 4.36 -18.35
N ASP A 41 -2.43 3.35 -19.05
CA ASP A 41 -3.78 3.35 -19.57
C ASP A 41 -4.81 3.11 -18.44
N SER A 42 -6.10 3.15 -18.77
CA SER A 42 -7.15 2.95 -17.76
C SER A 42 -7.11 1.57 -17.09
N ILE A 43 -6.66 0.53 -17.81
CA ILE A 43 -6.61 -0.84 -17.29
C ILE A 43 -5.46 -0.95 -16.28
N ASP A 44 -4.32 -0.36 -16.61
CA ASP A 44 -3.15 -0.32 -15.75
C ASP A 44 -3.42 0.50 -14.47
N VAL A 45 -4.11 1.64 -14.59
CA VAL A 45 -4.54 2.43 -13.41
C VAL A 45 -5.47 1.60 -12.52
N ASP A 46 -6.46 0.92 -13.10
CA ASP A 46 -7.37 0.02 -12.36
C ASP A 46 -6.60 -1.10 -11.65
N ALA A 47 -5.59 -1.69 -12.30
CA ALA A 47 -4.75 -2.72 -11.71
C ALA A 47 -3.96 -2.19 -10.50
N VAL A 48 -3.38 -0.99 -10.61
CA VAL A 48 -2.67 -0.35 -9.50
C VAL A 48 -3.61 -0.02 -8.35
N MET A 49 -4.81 0.51 -8.62
CA MET A 49 -5.81 0.78 -7.58
C MET A 49 -6.25 -0.51 -6.87
N ARG A 50 -6.46 -1.61 -7.60
CA ARG A 50 -6.78 -2.92 -7.00
C ARG A 50 -5.64 -3.45 -6.14
N ALA A 51 -4.39 -3.28 -6.58
CA ALA A 51 -3.23 -3.66 -5.77
C ALA A 51 -3.18 -2.84 -4.46
N ILE A 52 -3.42 -1.53 -4.51
CA ILE A 52 -3.50 -0.67 -3.32
C ILE A 52 -4.58 -1.18 -2.36
N LEU A 53 -5.78 -1.51 -2.86
CA LEU A 53 -6.88 -2.02 -2.03
C LEU A 53 -6.51 -3.33 -1.32
N LEU A 54 -5.90 -4.28 -2.04
CA LEU A 54 -5.48 -5.56 -1.47
C LEU A 54 -4.43 -5.39 -0.37
N ILE A 55 -3.43 -4.56 -0.62
CA ILE A 55 -2.35 -4.30 0.36
C ILE A 55 -2.90 -3.52 1.56
N SER A 56 -3.85 -2.61 1.33
CA SER A 56 -4.50 -1.85 2.41
C SER A 56 -5.31 -2.75 3.35
N ALA A 57 -5.99 -3.76 2.82
CA ALA A 57 -6.69 -4.75 3.64
C ALA A 57 -5.72 -5.53 4.54
N GLN A 58 -4.59 -5.98 3.98
CA GLN A 58 -3.56 -6.66 4.76
C GLN A 58 -2.93 -5.74 5.82
N ALA A 59 -2.61 -4.49 5.46
CA ALA A 59 -2.06 -3.51 6.39
C ALA A 59 -3.03 -3.19 7.55
N HIS A 60 -4.33 -3.14 7.26
CA HIS A 60 -5.36 -2.96 8.27
C HIS A 60 -5.38 -4.13 9.26
N ASP A 61 -5.36 -5.37 8.77
CA ASP A 61 -5.33 -6.56 9.62
C ASP A 61 -4.07 -6.60 10.50
N ASP A 62 -2.90 -6.30 9.92
CA ASP A 62 -1.63 -6.23 10.63
C ASP A 62 -1.64 -5.14 11.72
N PHE A 63 -2.21 -3.97 11.42
CA PHE A 63 -2.37 -2.89 12.38
C PHE A 63 -3.29 -3.29 13.53
N CYS A 64 -4.44 -3.91 13.24
CA CYS A 64 -5.36 -4.41 14.26
C CYS A 64 -4.70 -5.45 15.16
N GLU A 65 -3.91 -6.38 14.61
CA GLU A 65 -3.19 -7.38 15.39
C GLU A 65 -2.15 -6.74 16.33
N ILE A 66 -1.41 -5.74 15.85
CA ILE A 66 -0.46 -4.97 16.69
C ILE A 66 -1.19 -4.22 17.81
N MET A 67 -2.35 -3.62 17.54
CA MET A 67 -3.11 -2.89 18.54
C MET A 67 -3.71 -3.82 19.60
N ASN A 68 -4.31 -4.93 19.18
CA ASN A 68 -4.94 -5.90 20.08
C ASN A 68 -3.91 -6.67 20.92
N SER A 69 -2.73 -6.97 20.36
CA SER A 69 -1.63 -7.59 21.13
C SER A 69 -1.06 -6.66 22.21
N LYS A 70 -1.10 -5.33 22.00
CA LYS A 70 -0.75 -4.35 23.05
C LYS A 70 -1.78 -4.26 24.17
N GLU A 71 -3.06 -4.50 23.88
CA GLU A 71 -4.12 -4.52 24.89
C GLU A 71 -4.08 -5.79 25.75
N ALA A 72 -3.63 -6.93 25.20
CA ALA A 72 -3.54 -8.21 25.92
C ALA A 72 -2.38 -8.31 26.94
N CYS A 73 -1.41 -7.38 26.89
CA CYS A 73 -0.26 -7.34 27.82
C CYS A 73 -0.42 -6.30 28.95
N ARG A 74 -1.63 -5.76 29.16
CA ARG A 74 -2.00 -4.95 30.34
C ARG A 74 -2.85 -5.76 31.30
#